data_AF-A0A2I0AC70-F1
#
_entry.id   AF-A0A2I0AC70-F1
#
_cell.length_a   1.000
_cell.length_b   1.000
_cell.length_c   1.000
_cell.angle_alpha   90.00
_cell.angle_beta   90.00
_cell.angle_gamma   90.00
#
_symmetry.space_group_name_H-M   'P 1'
#
loop_
_entity.id
_entity.type
_entity.pdbx_description
1 polymer ?
#
loop_
_entity_poly.entity_id
_entity_poly.type
_entity_poly.pdbx_seq_one_letter_code
_entity_poly.pdbx_strand_id
1 'polypeptide(L)'
;MHVEKNIFDNIFYTVMNVSGKIKDNLKARADLKLYYKREELQLFEDNGRVMKPPASYVLNKTKLQCFYKWMTELRLPDGYSSNISRCVNLENLSFHGMKSHDCHIFM
;
A
#
# COMPACT_ATOMS: atom_id res chain seq x y z
N MET A 1 -10.04 -11.36 13.26
CA MET A 1 -9.65 -9.95 13.47
C MET A 1 -8.15 -9.66 13.34
N HIS A 2 -7.25 -10.21 14.17
CA HIS A 2 -5.80 -9.89 14.06
C HIS A 2 -5.16 -10.39 12.74
N VAL A 3 -5.53 -11.59 12.29
CA VAL A 3 -5.05 -12.16 11.02
C VAL A 3 -5.53 -11.33 9.83
N GLU A 4 -6.81 -10.97 9.79
CA GLU A 4 -7.40 -10.15 8.73
C GLU A 4 -6.73 -8.77 8.66
N LYS A 5 -6.54 -8.11 9.80
CA LYS A 5 -5.84 -6.83 9.85
C LYS A 5 -4.40 -6.95 9.33
N ASN A 6 -3.69 -8.01 9.68
CA ASN A 6 -2.34 -8.24 9.18
C ASN A 6 -2.31 -8.46 7.66
N ILE A 7 -3.29 -9.20 7.12
CA ILE A 7 -3.43 -9.40 5.67
C ILE A 7 -3.71 -8.06 4.98
N PHE A 8 -4.69 -7.30 5.49
CA PHE A 8 -5.00 -5.95 5.00
C PHE A 8 -3.77 -5.06 5.00
N ASP A 9 -3.10 -4.90 6.15
CA ASP A 9 -1.95 -4.03 6.30
C ASP A 9 -0.84 -4.41 5.29
N ASN A 10 -0.58 -5.70 5.11
CA ASN A 10 0.43 -6.18 4.15
C ASN A 10 0.10 -5.79 2.70
N ILE A 11 -1.15 -5.98 2.27
CA ILE A 11 -1.58 -5.66 0.90
C ILE A 11 -1.62 -4.14 0.73
N PHE A 12 -2.28 -3.46 1.66
CA PHE A 12 -2.52 -2.02 1.64
C PHE A 12 -1.22 -1.25 1.61
N TYR A 13 -0.29 -1.50 2.54
CA TYR A 13 0.99 -0.78 2.55
C TYR A 13 1.83 -1.06 1.32
N THR A 14 1.72 -2.27 0.73
CA THR A 14 2.44 -2.62 -0.50
C THR A 14 1.90 -1.84 -1.71
N VAL A 15 0.58 -1.72 -1.87
CA VAL A 15 -0.06 -0.91 -2.93
C VAL A 15 0.24 0.58 -2.75
N MET A 16 0.22 1.05 -1.50
CA MET A 16 0.46 2.46 -1.15
C MET A 16 1.94 2.85 -1.14
N ASN A 17 2.85 1.90 -1.36
CA ASN A 17 4.31 2.08 -1.33
C ASN A 17 4.86 2.67 -0.01
N VAL A 18 4.32 2.26 1.13
CA VAL A 18 4.74 2.83 2.42
C VAL A 18 6.08 2.25 2.84
N SER A 19 7.11 3.09 2.85
CA SER A 19 8.48 2.71 3.23
C SER A 19 8.52 2.01 4.58
N GLY A 20 9.29 0.91 4.66
CA GLY A 20 9.43 0.09 5.87
C GLY A 20 8.26 -0.85 6.17
N LYS A 21 7.13 -0.75 5.45
CA LYS A 21 5.94 -1.61 5.67
C LYS A 21 5.58 -2.49 4.46
N ILE A 22 6.15 -2.21 3.29
CA ILE A 22 5.89 -2.99 2.07
C ILE A 22 6.42 -4.44 2.16
N LYS A 23 5.69 -5.38 1.56
CA LYS A 23 6.16 -6.77 1.39
C LYS A 23 6.96 -6.98 0.10
N ASP A 24 6.84 -6.06 -0.85
CA ASP A 24 7.67 -6.01 -2.05
C ASP A 24 9.08 -5.44 -1.76
N ASN A 25 9.95 -6.27 -1.19
CA ASN A 25 11.32 -5.92 -0.82
C ASN A 25 12.36 -6.54 -1.77
N LEU A 26 13.65 -6.18 -1.60
CA LEU A 26 14.74 -6.66 -2.46
C LEU A 26 14.90 -8.19 -2.43
N LYS A 27 14.68 -8.84 -1.29
CA LYS A 27 14.75 -10.30 -1.18
C LYS A 27 13.62 -10.97 -1.97
N ALA A 28 12.39 -10.47 -1.80
CA ALA A 28 11.24 -10.93 -2.58
C ALA A 28 11.47 -10.76 -4.09
N ARG A 29 12.16 -9.69 -4.51
CA ARG A 29 12.52 -9.45 -5.92
C ARG A 29 13.64 -10.36 -6.43
N ALA A 30 14.58 -10.73 -5.57
CA ALA A 30 15.60 -11.74 -5.88
C ALA A 30 14.96 -13.14 -6.04
N ASP A 31 14.06 -13.51 -5.13
CA ASP A 31 13.27 -14.74 -5.23
C ASP A 31 12.39 -14.75 -6.47
N LEU A 32 11.78 -13.60 -6.81
CA LEU A 32 11.00 -13.44 -8.03
C LEU A 32 11.83 -13.77 -9.27
N LYS A 33 13.09 -13.32 -9.36
CA LYS A 33 13.99 -13.67 -10.47
C LYS A 33 14.33 -15.16 -10.52
N LEU A 34 14.47 -15.81 -9.36
CA LEU A 34 14.84 -17.22 -9.26
C LEU A 34 13.67 -18.16 -9.64
N TYR A 35 12.47 -17.86 -9.13
CA TYR A 35 11.31 -18.76 -9.22
C TYR A 35 10.27 -18.35 -10.27
N TYR A 36 10.27 -17.09 -10.71
CA TYR A 36 9.24 -16.56 -11.62
C TYR A 36 9.86 -15.83 -12.83
N LYS A 37 9.20 -15.94 -13.98
CA LYS A 37 9.61 -15.24 -15.21
C LYS A 37 8.85 -13.92 -15.37
N ARG A 38 9.15 -12.94 -14.50
CA ARG A 38 8.60 -11.57 -14.59
C ARG A 38 9.71 -10.55 -14.69
N GLU A 39 10.24 -10.40 -15.89
CA GLU A 39 11.39 -9.54 -16.20
C GLU A 39 11.12 -8.06 -15.88
N GLU A 40 9.88 -7.61 -16.07
CA GLU A 40 9.43 -6.25 -15.76
C GLU A 40 9.51 -5.89 -14.27
N LEU A 41 9.62 -6.90 -13.40
CA LEU A 41 9.76 -6.74 -11.96
C LEU A 41 11.15 -7.13 -11.44
N GLN A 42 12.12 -7.47 -12.29
CA GLN A 42 13.45 -7.84 -11.79
C GLN A 42 14.25 -6.64 -11.32
N LEU A 43 15.14 -6.87 -10.36
CA LEU A 43 16.14 -5.87 -9.99
C LEU A 43 17.13 -5.67 -11.14
N PHE A 44 17.56 -4.43 -11.32
CA PHE A 44 18.58 -4.08 -12.31
C PHE A 44 19.63 -3.15 -11.69
N GLU A 45 20.80 -3.07 -12.31
CA GLU A 45 21.83 -2.13 -11.91
C GLU A 45 21.81 -0.90 -12.81
N ASP A 46 21.84 0.27 -12.19
CA ASP A 46 22.00 1.55 -12.87
C ASP A 46 23.09 2.34 -12.16
N ASN A 47 24.16 2.68 -12.88
CA ASN A 47 25.33 3.40 -12.34
C ASN A 47 25.89 2.80 -11.03
N GLY A 48 25.98 1.47 -10.95
CA GLY A 48 26.48 0.74 -9.78
C GLY A 48 25.52 0.70 -8.58
N ARG A 49 24.26 1.14 -8.76
CA ARG A 49 23.20 1.05 -7.75
C ARG A 49 22.16 0.03 -8.18
N VAL A 50 21.76 -0.82 -7.24
CA VAL A 50 20.66 -1.77 -7.45
C VAL A 50 19.34 -1.01 -7.36
N MET A 51 18.58 -1.04 -8.45
CA MET A 51 17.29 -0.39 -8.61
C MET A 51 16.16 -1.43 -8.61
N LYS A 52 15.01 -1.04 -8.07
CA LYS A 52 13.79 -1.85 -8.07
C LYS A 52 12.72 -1.17 -8.93
N PRO A 53 12.29 -1.74 -10.05
CA PRO A 53 11.23 -1.15 -10.86
C PRO A 53 9.89 -1.18 -10.10
N PRO A 54 9.09 -0.10 -10.17
CA PRO A 54 7.79 -0.05 -9.50
C PRO A 54 6.86 -1.13 -10.10
N ALA A 55 6.15 -1.86 -9.25
CA ALA A 55 5.14 -2.79 -9.74
C ALA A 55 3.88 -2.05 -10.23
N SER A 56 3.15 -2.65 -11.17
CA SER A 56 1.96 -2.03 -11.79
C SER A 56 0.82 -1.73 -10.81
N TYR A 57 0.75 -2.47 -9.70
CA TYR A 57 -0.22 -2.27 -8.63
C TYR A 57 0.16 -1.14 -7.66
N VAL A 58 1.38 -0.59 -7.73
CA VAL A 58 1.82 0.47 -6.83
C VAL A 58 1.26 1.80 -7.31
N LEU A 59 0.64 2.55 -6.39
CA LEU A 59 0.14 3.88 -6.69
C LEU A 59 1.31 4.86 -6.79
N ASN A 60 1.34 5.61 -7.89
CA ASN A 60 2.25 6.75 -8.01
C ASN A 60 1.75 7.92 -7.14
N LYS A 61 2.60 8.94 -6.96
CA LYS A 61 2.31 10.08 -6.07
C LYS A 61 0.98 10.78 -6.40
N THR A 62 0.67 10.98 -7.68
CA THR A 62 -0.59 11.63 -8.11
C THR A 62 -1.81 10.78 -7.75
N LYS A 63 -1.75 9.46 -8.00
CA LYS A 63 -2.83 8.54 -7.62
C LYS A 63 -2.98 8.44 -6.11
N LEU A 64 -1.88 8.45 -5.35
CA LEU A 64 -1.91 8.51 -3.88
C LEU A 64 -2.62 9.76 -3.38
N GLN A 65 -2.27 10.94 -3.90
CA GLN A 65 -2.95 12.20 -3.52
C GLN A 65 -4.44 12.16 -3.80
N CYS A 66 -4.83 11.66 -4.98
CA CYS A 66 -6.24 11.48 -5.34
C CYS A 66 -6.95 10.53 -4.38
N PHE A 67 -6.34 9.37 -4.09
CA PHE A 67 -6.88 8.39 -3.16
C PHE A 67 -7.08 8.98 -1.77
N TYR A 68 -6.04 9.58 -1.18
CA TYR A 68 -6.14 10.16 0.16
C TYR A 68 -7.17 11.29 0.25
N LYS A 69 -7.28 12.13 -0.80
CA LYS A 69 -8.33 13.14 -0.87
C LYS A 69 -9.72 12.51 -0.90
N TRP A 70 -9.95 11.53 -1.77
CA TRP A 70 -11.22 10.81 -1.84
C TRP A 70 -11.60 10.18 -0.50
N MET A 71 -10.62 9.62 0.22
CA MET A 71 -10.84 9.04 1.55
C MET A 71 -11.29 10.06 2.60
N THR A 72 -10.91 11.33 2.48
CA THR A 72 -11.43 12.40 3.36
C THR A 72 -12.85 12.83 3.02
N GLU A 73 -13.26 12.63 1.76
CA GLU A 73 -14.59 13.00 1.26
C GLU A 73 -15.59 11.83 1.35
N LEU A 74 -15.11 10.61 1.60
CA LEU A 74 -15.90 9.39 1.66
C LEU A 74 -16.98 9.48 2.76
N ARG A 75 -18.24 9.32 2.33
CA ARG A 75 -19.41 9.22 3.22
C ARG A 75 -19.98 7.82 3.12
N LEU A 76 -20.18 7.19 4.28
CA LEU A 76 -20.74 5.84 4.39
C LEU A 76 -22.11 5.92 5.09
N PRO A 77 -23.01 4.94 4.87
CA PRO A 77 -24.27 4.87 5.59
C PRO A 77 -24.07 4.86 7.11
N ASP A 78 -25.05 5.38 7.84
CA ASP A 78 -25.00 5.37 9.30
C ASP A 78 -24.91 3.91 9.83
N GLY A 79 -24.09 3.71 10.84
CA GLY A 79 -23.78 2.39 11.40
C GLY A 79 -22.87 1.49 10.54
N TYR A 80 -22.49 1.88 9.31
CA TYR A 80 -21.62 1.05 8.45
C TYR A 80 -20.15 1.11 8.87
N SER A 81 -19.65 2.28 9.29
CA SER A 81 -18.25 2.48 9.68
C SER A 81 -18.07 3.68 10.58
N SER A 82 -16.97 3.68 11.33
CA SER A 82 -16.43 4.90 11.92
C SER A 82 -16.00 5.92 10.84
N ASN A 83 -15.88 7.19 11.22
CA ASN A 83 -15.47 8.25 10.30
C ASN A 83 -13.99 8.10 9.90
N ILE A 84 -13.76 7.48 8.73
CA ILE A 84 -12.45 7.13 8.20
C ILE A 84 -11.56 8.35 7.89
N SER A 85 -12.17 9.52 7.64
CA SER A 85 -11.43 10.76 7.36
C SER A 85 -10.52 11.15 8.54
N ARG A 86 -10.89 10.78 9.76
CA ARG A 86 -10.09 10.99 10.97
C ARG A 86 -8.76 10.22 10.97
N CYS A 87 -8.68 9.16 10.17
CA CYS A 87 -7.48 8.34 10.04
C CYS A 87 -6.52 8.88 8.97
N VAL A 88 -6.93 9.84 8.14
CA VAL A 88 -6.14 10.30 7.00
C VAL A 88 -5.33 11.55 7.35
N ASN A 89 -4.04 11.56 7.00
CA ASN A 89 -3.21 12.75 6.95
C ASN A 89 -2.87 13.08 5.48
N LEU A 90 -3.42 14.18 4.96
CA LEU A 90 -3.21 14.63 3.58
C LEU A 90 -1.82 15.22 3.32
N GLU A 91 -1.19 15.82 4.33
CA GLU A 91 0.15 16.42 4.20
C GLU A 91 1.21 15.33 3.99
N ASN A 92 1.11 14.27 4.80
CA ASN A 92 2.06 13.16 4.81
C ASN A 92 1.63 11.98 3.92
N LEU A 93 0.43 12.03 3.32
CA LEU A 93 -0.17 10.94 2.56
C LEU A 93 -0.08 9.61 3.31
N SER A 94 -0.65 9.59 4.52
CA SER A 94 -0.58 8.44 5.43
C SER A 94 -1.86 8.21 6.23
N PHE A 95 -2.03 6.97 6.68
CA PHE A 95 -3.09 6.58 7.62
C PHE A 95 -2.58 6.41 9.05
N HIS A 96 -3.42 6.76 10.01
CA HIS A 96 -3.17 6.61 11.44
C HIS A 96 -4.41 6.09 12.15
N GLY A 97 -4.22 5.28 13.19
CA GLY A 97 -5.31 4.87 14.09
C GLY A 97 -6.40 3.98 13.47
N MET A 98 -6.19 3.44 12.26
CA MET A 98 -7.13 2.50 11.64
C MET A 98 -7.30 1.24 12.49
N LYS A 99 -8.53 0.94 12.88
CA LYS A 99 -8.89 -0.29 13.58
C LYS A 99 -9.21 -1.39 12.56
N SER A 100 -9.26 -2.63 13.03
CA SER A 100 -9.59 -3.77 12.17
C SER A 100 -10.96 -3.61 11.48
N HIS A 101 -11.94 -3.00 12.17
CA HIS A 101 -13.24 -2.67 11.57
C HIS A 101 -13.11 -1.75 10.35
N ASP A 102 -12.24 -0.73 10.42
CA ASP A 102 -12.04 0.22 9.32
C ASP A 102 -11.34 -0.47 8.13
N CYS A 103 -10.50 -1.47 8.39
CA CYS A 103 -9.86 -2.28 7.35
C CYS A 103 -10.87 -3.10 6.53
N HIS A 104 -11.99 -3.54 7.13
CA HIS A 104 -13.02 -4.33 6.44
C HIS A 104 -13.80 -3.55 5.38
N ILE A 105 -13.72 -2.22 5.36
CA ILE A 105 -14.36 -1.40 4.32
C ILE A 105 -13.62 -1.54 2.98
N PHE A 106 -12.35 -1.92 3.03
CA PHE A 106 -11.46 -2.03 1.88
C PHE A 106 -11.28 -3.46 1.36
N MET A 107 -11.68 -4.46 2.15
CA MET A 107 -11.58 -5.89 1.80
C MET A 107 -12.94 -6.43 1.39
#